data_AF-A0A7C4ZMM6-F1
#
_entry.id   AF-A0A7C4ZMM6-F1
#
_cell.length_a   1.000
_cell.length_b   1.000
_cell.length_c   1.000
_cell.angle_alpha   90.00
_cell.angle_beta   90.00
_cell.angle_gamma   90.00
#
_symmetry.space_group_name_H-M   'P 1'
#
loop_
_entity.id
_entity.type
_entity.pdbx_description
1 polymer ?
#
loop_
_entity_poly.entity_id
_entity_poly.type
_entity_poly.pdbx_seq_one_letter_code
_entity_poly.pdbx_strand_id
1 'polypeptide(L)'
;MPEISPKLIHTLSLMMIFTSFAAVEARNLRHATTAYLFQALLICGLLASYALQNPSLFYWAATALVTKAVLVPWFLWRATAGAEQETKPIIGFGVSAVLAIALLLVMYWFTHAHASLFINLKGPNVPLAETNLAVAFTVFALGLYGILTRRDAVKTVIGLCLLENGVHLSLVSLAPTIRETALAGIATEVVVTVYLLLYIIAGIREKHGTTDTFRLSELHW
;
A
#
# COMPACT_ATOMS: atom_id res chain seq x y z
N MET A 1 14.93 26.84 6.20
CA MET A 1 13.77 25.92 6.31
C MET A 1 14.32 24.51 6.17
N PRO A 2 13.88 23.50 6.94
CA PRO A 2 14.39 22.14 6.74
C PRO A 2 14.09 21.72 5.30
N GLU A 3 15.15 21.49 4.52
CA GLU A 3 15.02 21.14 3.11
C GLU A 3 14.65 19.67 2.97
N ILE A 4 13.67 19.38 2.12
CA ILE A 4 13.40 18.01 1.70
C ILE A 4 14.63 17.50 0.97
N SER A 5 15.15 16.34 1.35
CA SER A 5 16.17 15.64 0.55
C SER A 5 15.51 14.93 -0.64
N PRO A 6 15.62 15.43 -1.88
CA PRO A 6 14.93 14.81 -3.02
C PRO A 6 15.47 13.40 -3.30
N LYS A 7 16.76 13.19 -3.03
CA LYS A 7 17.42 11.88 -3.13
C LYS A 7 16.82 10.86 -2.17
N LEU A 8 16.51 11.26 -0.93
CA LEU A 8 15.88 10.38 0.05
C LEU A 8 14.48 9.98 -0.43
N ILE A 9 13.65 10.95 -0.83
CA ILE A 9 12.30 10.67 -1.30
C ILE A 9 12.32 9.78 -2.55
N HIS A 10 13.18 10.05 -3.53
CA HIS A 10 13.35 9.17 -4.70
C HIS A 10 13.69 7.75 -4.30
N THR A 11 14.64 7.59 -3.38
CA THR A 11 15.07 6.26 -2.93
C THR A 11 13.95 5.52 -2.24
N LEU A 12 13.22 6.18 -1.31
CA LEU A 12 12.08 5.58 -0.62
C LEU A 12 10.95 5.21 -1.59
N SER A 13 10.61 6.10 -2.52
CA SER A 13 9.58 5.86 -3.54
C SER A 13 9.95 4.70 -4.46
N LEU A 14 11.20 4.61 -4.94
CA LEU A 14 11.61 3.47 -5.78
C LEU A 14 11.61 2.15 -5.00
N MET A 15 12.05 2.17 -3.74
CA MET A 15 12.00 0.99 -2.87
C MET A 15 10.58 0.48 -2.64
N MET A 16 9.57 1.36 -2.66
CA MET A 16 8.17 0.96 -2.57
C MET A 16 7.79 -0.02 -3.68
N ILE A 17 8.28 0.14 -4.91
CA ILE A 17 7.96 -0.76 -6.02
C ILE A 17 8.51 -2.16 -5.73
N PHE A 18 9.77 -2.25 -5.32
CA PHE A 18 10.43 -3.52 -5.02
C PHE A 18 9.73 -4.25 -3.87
N THR A 19 9.41 -3.54 -2.77
CA THR A 19 8.71 -4.14 -1.64
C THR A 19 7.27 -4.52 -1.97
N SER A 20 6.59 -3.74 -2.83
CA SER A 20 5.23 -4.05 -3.30
C SER A 20 5.22 -5.32 -4.16
N PHE A 21 6.15 -5.41 -5.12
CA PHE A 21 6.30 -6.61 -5.94
C PHE A 21 6.66 -7.83 -5.09
N ALA A 22 7.60 -7.68 -4.15
CA ALA A 22 7.96 -8.76 -3.22
C ALA A 22 6.76 -9.20 -2.36
N ALA A 23 5.95 -8.26 -1.86
CA ALA A 23 4.75 -8.57 -1.09
C ALA A 23 3.71 -9.34 -1.92
N VAL A 24 3.56 -9.01 -3.21
CA VAL A 24 2.61 -9.70 -4.12
C VAL A 24 3.14 -11.04 -4.63
N GLU A 25 4.45 -11.20 -4.82
CA GLU A 25 5.02 -12.44 -5.38
C GLU A 25 5.51 -13.45 -4.34
N ALA A 26 5.81 -13.01 -3.12
CA ALA A 26 6.26 -13.92 -2.07
C ALA A 26 5.20 -14.99 -1.82
N ARG A 27 5.56 -16.25 -2.08
CA ARG A 27 4.65 -17.37 -1.91
C ARG A 27 4.47 -17.79 -0.45
N ASN A 28 5.49 -17.56 0.37
CA ASN A 28 5.35 -17.69 1.81
C ASN A 28 4.64 -16.44 2.34
N LEU A 29 3.50 -16.63 3.00
CA LEU A 29 2.65 -15.56 3.50
C LEU A 29 3.34 -14.72 4.57
N ARG A 30 4.22 -15.30 5.41
CA ARG A 30 5.01 -14.52 6.37
C ARG A 30 6.01 -13.62 5.68
N HIS A 31 6.69 -14.10 4.63
CA HIS A 31 7.57 -13.26 3.82
C HIS A 31 6.80 -12.17 3.09
N ALA A 32 5.61 -12.47 2.57
CA ALA A 32 4.72 -11.49 1.96
C ALA A 32 4.31 -10.39 2.95
N THR A 33 3.87 -10.77 4.15
CA THR A 33 3.54 -9.83 5.23
C THR A 33 4.74 -9.01 5.67
N THR A 34 5.93 -9.61 5.71
CA THR A 34 7.17 -8.88 6.08
C THR A 34 7.58 -7.89 5.00
N ALA A 35 7.47 -8.26 3.72
CA ALA A 35 7.70 -7.34 2.60
C ALA A 35 6.69 -6.19 2.60
N TYR A 36 5.42 -6.48 2.92
CA TYR A 36 4.40 -5.45 3.12
C TYR A 36 4.72 -4.54 4.32
N LEU A 37 5.20 -5.09 5.45
CA LEU A 37 5.64 -4.28 6.58
C LEU A 37 6.74 -3.29 6.19
N PHE A 38 7.75 -3.73 5.43
CA PHE A 38 8.77 -2.82 4.92
C PHE A 38 8.16 -1.75 4.02
N GLN A 39 7.24 -2.12 3.13
CA GLN A 39 6.52 -1.17 2.28
C GLN A 39 5.71 -0.14 3.10
N ALA A 40 5.04 -0.57 4.17
CA ALA A 40 4.30 0.29 5.09
C ALA A 40 5.23 1.28 5.82
N LEU A 41 6.42 0.82 6.23
CA LEU A 41 7.42 1.69 6.85
C LEU A 41 7.98 2.72 5.84
N LEU A 42 8.17 2.34 4.57
CA LEU A 42 8.61 3.25 3.52
C LEU A 42 7.61 4.38 3.28
N ILE A 43 6.31 4.08 3.19
CA ILE A 43 5.30 5.14 3.03
C ILE A 43 5.19 6.04 4.27
N CYS A 44 5.33 5.49 5.48
CA CYS A 44 5.41 6.32 6.69
C CYS A 44 6.63 7.25 6.67
N GLY A 45 7.78 6.76 6.22
CA GLY A 45 8.98 7.56 6.01
C GLY A 45 8.79 8.66 4.95
N LEU A 46 8.10 8.34 3.86
CA LEU A 46 7.73 9.33 2.82
C LEU A 46 6.83 10.43 3.41
N LEU A 47 5.75 10.07 4.10
CA LEU A 47 4.84 11.03 4.74
C LEU A 47 5.59 11.92 5.76
N ALA A 48 6.44 11.32 6.60
CA ALA A 48 7.27 12.05 7.55
C ALA A 48 8.28 13.00 6.87
N SER A 49 8.85 12.61 5.72
CA SER A 49 9.76 13.47 4.95
C SER A 49 9.06 14.71 4.38
N TYR A 50 7.80 14.58 3.95
CA TYR A 50 7.00 15.71 3.51
C TYR A 50 6.50 16.58 4.68
N ALA A 51 6.43 16.02 5.89
CA ALA A 51 5.96 16.73 7.08
C ALA A 51 6.85 17.90 7.50
N LEU A 52 8.09 17.97 7.01
CA LEU A 52 8.99 19.11 7.18
C LEU A 52 8.42 20.42 6.61
N GLN A 53 7.57 20.34 5.58
CA GLN A 53 6.86 21.50 5.01
C GLN A 53 5.45 21.67 5.57
N ASN A 54 4.83 20.57 5.98
CA ASN A 54 3.45 20.53 6.44
C ASN A 54 3.34 19.64 7.68
N PRO A 55 3.42 20.22 8.89
CA PRO A 55 3.43 19.46 10.13
C PRO A 55 2.19 18.57 10.32
N SER A 56 1.07 18.84 9.65
CA SER A 56 -0.11 17.98 9.74
C SER A 56 0.14 16.56 9.20
N LEU A 57 1.09 16.40 8.27
CA LEU A 57 1.49 15.10 7.73
C LEU A 57 2.15 14.20 8.77
N PHE A 58 2.67 14.73 9.89
CA PHE A 58 3.14 13.88 10.99
C PHE A 58 1.99 13.08 11.62
N TYR A 59 0.79 13.66 11.75
CA TYR A 59 -0.37 12.93 12.27
C TYR A 59 -0.82 11.84 11.31
N TRP A 60 -0.72 12.11 9.99
CA TRP A 60 -1.02 11.09 8.99
C TRP A 60 0.03 9.98 9.00
N ALA A 61 1.32 10.30 9.05
CA ALA A 61 2.40 9.33 9.16
C ALA A 61 2.28 8.48 10.44
N ALA A 62 1.93 9.10 11.58
CA ALA A 62 1.72 8.38 12.84
C ALA A 62 0.51 7.43 12.77
N THR A 63 -0.60 7.89 12.20
CA THR A 63 -1.78 7.04 11.97
C THR A 63 -1.43 5.87 11.08
N ALA A 64 -0.79 6.12 9.93
CA ALA A 64 -0.36 5.09 8.98
C ALA A 64 0.64 4.10 9.62
N LEU A 65 1.53 4.56 10.49
CA LEU A 65 2.46 3.69 11.21
C LEU A 65 1.70 2.71 12.11
N VAL A 66 0.76 3.22 12.91
CA VAL A 66 -0.06 2.40 13.80
C VAL A 66 -0.92 1.43 13.00
N THR A 67 -1.64 1.91 11.98
CA THR A 67 -2.55 1.07 11.19
C THR A 67 -1.78 0.08 10.32
N LYS A 68 -0.86 0.54 9.49
CA LYS A 68 -0.24 -0.27 8.42
C LYS A 68 1.02 -1.00 8.84
N ALA A 69 1.83 -0.45 9.74
CA ALA A 69 3.10 -1.08 10.14
C ALA A 69 2.96 -1.90 11.43
N VAL A 70 1.94 -1.65 12.24
CA VAL A 70 1.70 -2.40 13.48
C VAL A 70 0.48 -3.30 13.37
N LEU A 71 -0.71 -2.72 13.19
CA LEU A 71 -1.96 -3.49 13.25
C LEU A 71 -2.10 -4.49 12.10
N VAL A 72 -1.98 -4.04 10.84
CA VAL A 72 -2.16 -4.93 9.68
C VAL A 72 -1.17 -6.11 9.71
N PRO A 73 0.15 -5.93 9.88
CA PRO A 73 1.09 -7.05 9.89
C PRO A 73 0.84 -7.99 11.06
N TRP A 74 0.47 -7.46 12.23
CA TRP A 74 0.08 -8.28 13.39
C TRP A 74 -1.13 -9.17 13.09
N PHE A 75 -2.18 -8.61 12.50
CA PHE A 75 -3.37 -9.38 12.08
C PHE A 75 -3.02 -10.43 11.02
N LEU A 76 -2.23 -10.06 10.02
CA LEU A 76 -1.82 -10.97 8.95
C LEU A 76 -0.97 -12.13 9.49
N TRP A 77 0.03 -11.86 10.34
CA TRP A 77 0.83 -12.94 10.93
C TRP A 77 -0.01 -13.89 11.77
N ARG A 78 -0.96 -13.36 12.54
CA ARG A 78 -1.89 -14.19 13.32
C ARG A 78 -2.78 -15.04 12.41
N ALA A 79 -3.25 -14.49 11.29
CA ALA A 79 -4.03 -15.23 10.31
C ALA A 79 -3.22 -16.33 9.58
N THR A 80 -1.90 -16.15 9.45
CA THR A 80 -1.00 -17.13 8.80
C THR A 80 -0.47 -18.22 9.73
N ALA A 81 -0.81 -18.19 11.03
CA ALA A 81 -0.37 -19.18 12.01
C ALA A 81 -1.11 -20.52 11.79
N GLY A 82 -0.66 -21.31 10.81
CA GLY A 82 -1.24 -22.62 10.46
C GLY A 82 -1.22 -22.93 8.96
N ALA A 83 -1.06 -21.91 8.12
CA ALA A 83 -0.89 -22.05 6.67
C ALA A 83 0.09 -20.97 6.18
N GLU A 84 1.36 -21.32 6.09
CA GLU A 84 2.41 -20.35 5.74
C GLU A 84 2.58 -20.18 4.22
N GLN A 85 1.97 -21.03 3.40
CA GLN A 85 2.10 -21.01 1.96
C GLN A 85 0.81 -20.52 1.31
N GLU A 86 0.94 -19.59 0.35
CA GLU A 86 -0.21 -19.08 -0.40
C GLU A 86 -0.88 -20.19 -1.23
N THR A 87 -2.18 -20.03 -1.45
CA THR A 87 -2.88 -20.79 -2.50
C THR A 87 -2.28 -20.50 -3.88
N LYS A 88 -2.18 -21.54 -4.72
CA LYS A 88 -1.52 -21.46 -6.03
C LYS A 88 -2.08 -20.28 -6.85
N PRO A 89 -1.22 -19.31 -7.25
CA PRO A 89 -1.68 -18.12 -7.98
C PRO A 89 -2.15 -18.49 -9.39
N ILE A 90 -2.99 -17.64 -9.97
CA ILE A 90 -3.49 -17.81 -11.36
C ILE A 90 -2.34 -17.60 -12.35
N ILE A 91 -1.49 -16.60 -12.08
CA ILE A 91 -0.36 -16.21 -12.91
C ILE A 91 0.96 -16.63 -12.25
N GLY A 92 1.86 -17.21 -13.03
CA GLY A 92 3.19 -17.60 -12.55
C GLY A 92 4.15 -16.41 -12.40
N PHE A 93 5.19 -16.59 -11.58
CA PHE A 93 6.17 -15.55 -11.25
C PHE A 93 6.81 -14.88 -12.48
N GLY A 94 7.21 -15.66 -13.50
CA GLY A 94 7.88 -15.11 -14.69
C GLY A 94 7.01 -14.10 -15.45
N VAL A 95 5.74 -14.44 -15.68
CA VAL A 95 4.77 -13.54 -16.33
C VAL A 95 4.49 -12.34 -15.43
N SER A 96 4.39 -12.54 -14.11
CA SER A 96 4.21 -11.44 -13.17
C SER A 96 5.36 -10.43 -13.21
N ALA A 97 6.61 -10.90 -13.22
CA ALA A 97 7.77 -10.04 -13.28
C ALA A 97 7.79 -9.18 -14.55
N VAL A 98 7.48 -9.79 -15.70
CA VAL A 98 7.37 -9.06 -16.98
C VAL A 98 6.25 -8.03 -16.91
N LEU A 99 5.08 -8.40 -16.37
CA LEU A 99 3.95 -7.48 -16.23
C LEU A 99 4.27 -6.32 -15.28
N ALA A 100 4.95 -6.57 -14.16
CA ALA A 100 5.38 -5.53 -13.23
C ALA A 100 6.35 -4.53 -13.88
N ILE A 101 7.33 -5.02 -14.65
CA ILE A 101 8.26 -4.17 -15.40
C ILE A 101 7.51 -3.37 -16.48
N ALA A 102 6.64 -4.04 -17.25
CA ALA A 102 5.85 -3.36 -18.28
C ALA A 102 4.96 -2.28 -17.67
N LEU A 103 4.30 -2.57 -16.56
CA LEU A 103 3.46 -1.63 -15.83
C LEU A 103 4.27 -0.42 -15.34
N LEU A 104 5.44 -0.65 -14.74
CA LEU A 104 6.34 0.42 -14.34
C LEU A 104 6.72 1.33 -15.51
N LEU A 105 7.15 0.75 -16.64
CA LEU A 105 7.53 1.51 -17.83
C LEU A 105 6.36 2.30 -18.41
N VAL A 106 5.18 1.69 -18.49
CA VAL A 106 3.97 2.34 -19.02
C VAL A 106 3.52 3.47 -18.09
N MET A 107 3.51 3.25 -16.76
CA MET A 107 3.13 4.28 -15.79
C MET A 107 4.13 5.43 -15.77
N TYR A 108 5.43 5.14 -15.88
CA TYR A 108 6.47 6.17 -16.00
C TYR A 108 6.29 7.01 -17.27
N TRP A 109 6.15 6.35 -18.43
CA TRP A 109 5.91 7.03 -19.70
C TRP A 109 4.62 7.87 -19.65
N PHE A 110 3.53 7.29 -19.16
CA PHE A 110 2.23 7.95 -19.06
C PHE A 110 2.30 9.21 -18.18
N THR A 111 2.93 9.10 -17.02
CA THR A 111 3.05 10.20 -16.06
C THR A 111 3.92 11.33 -16.62
N HIS A 112 5.03 11.01 -17.30
CA HIS A 112 5.91 12.02 -17.87
C HIS A 112 5.29 12.69 -19.12
N ALA A 113 4.56 11.92 -19.94
CA ALA A 113 3.85 12.45 -21.11
C ALA A 113 2.66 13.35 -20.74
N HIS A 114 1.98 13.06 -19.61
CA HIS A 114 0.78 13.77 -19.17
C HIS A 114 0.98 14.50 -17.84
N ALA A 115 2.22 14.84 -17.49
CA ALA A 115 2.56 15.48 -16.22
C ALA A 115 1.74 16.76 -15.98
N SER A 116 1.53 17.54 -17.05
CA SER A 116 0.75 18.79 -17.01
C SER A 116 -0.74 18.60 -16.65
N LEU A 117 -1.29 17.39 -16.80
CA LEU A 117 -2.68 17.09 -16.45
C LEU A 117 -2.87 16.86 -14.95
N PHE A 118 -1.85 16.29 -14.29
CA PHE A 118 -1.92 15.89 -12.88
C PHE A 118 -1.20 16.88 -11.95
N ILE A 119 -0.10 17.46 -12.42
CA ILE A 119 0.82 18.23 -11.59
C ILE A 119 0.61 19.71 -11.86
N ASN A 120 -0.05 20.39 -10.93
CA ASN A 120 -0.16 21.85 -10.91
C ASN A 120 0.86 22.49 -9.93
N LEU A 121 1.97 21.81 -9.68
CA LEU A 121 3.07 22.35 -8.86
C LEU A 121 3.96 23.25 -9.72
N LYS A 122 4.52 24.29 -9.08
CA LYS A 122 5.54 25.17 -9.67
C LYS A 122 6.83 25.09 -8.86
N GLY A 123 7.96 25.08 -9.53
CA GLY A 123 9.29 25.13 -8.91
C GLY A 123 10.07 23.81 -8.96
N PRO A 124 11.17 23.69 -8.19
CA PRO A 124 12.15 22.61 -8.32
C PRO A 124 11.63 21.21 -7.92
N ASN A 125 10.46 21.13 -7.29
CA ASN A 125 9.86 19.88 -6.83
C ASN A 125 9.00 19.17 -7.89
N VAL A 126 8.84 19.75 -9.09
CA VAL A 126 8.03 19.15 -10.17
C VAL A 126 8.56 17.76 -10.61
N PRO A 127 9.88 17.57 -10.89
CA PRO A 127 10.40 16.25 -11.29
C PRO A 127 10.24 15.18 -10.20
N LEU A 128 10.27 15.61 -8.93
CA LEU A 128 10.04 14.76 -7.77
C LEU A 128 8.58 14.26 -7.73
N ALA A 129 7.63 15.16 -7.97
CA ALA A 129 6.22 14.82 -8.02
C ALA A 129 5.90 13.88 -9.19
N GLU A 130 6.49 14.09 -10.37
CA GLU A 130 6.35 13.20 -11.53
C GLU A 130 6.83 11.78 -11.22
N THR A 131 8.03 11.65 -10.64
CA THR A 131 8.61 10.35 -10.28
C THR A 131 7.75 9.64 -9.25
N ASN A 132 7.33 10.35 -8.20
CA ASN A 132 6.49 9.75 -7.16
C ASN A 132 5.10 9.38 -7.66
N LEU A 133 4.54 10.14 -8.61
CA LEU A 133 3.24 9.83 -9.20
C LEU A 133 3.33 8.58 -10.10
N ALA A 134 4.41 8.43 -10.86
CA ALA A 134 4.67 7.20 -11.63
C ALA A 134 4.80 5.97 -10.70
N VAL A 135 5.52 6.12 -9.59
CA VAL A 135 5.64 5.10 -8.54
C VAL A 135 4.25 4.80 -7.95
N ALA A 136 3.47 5.83 -7.60
CA ALA A 136 2.14 5.69 -7.02
C ALA A 136 1.21 4.88 -7.91
N PHE A 137 1.16 5.19 -9.21
CA PHE A 137 0.35 4.43 -10.17
C PHE A 137 0.85 3.01 -10.38
N THR A 138 2.17 2.80 -10.38
CA THR A 138 2.75 1.46 -10.46
C THR A 138 2.36 0.62 -9.24
N VAL A 139 2.51 1.15 -8.04
CA VAL A 139 2.13 0.48 -6.78
C VAL A 139 0.62 0.22 -6.74
N PHE A 140 -0.19 1.19 -7.16
CA PHE A 140 -1.64 1.04 -7.27
C PHE A 140 -2.02 -0.14 -8.18
N ALA A 141 -1.44 -0.19 -9.38
CA ALA A 141 -1.73 -1.23 -10.34
C ALA A 141 -1.13 -2.59 -9.96
N LEU A 142 -0.01 -2.64 -9.24
CA LEU A 142 0.49 -3.87 -8.61
C LEU A 142 -0.45 -4.37 -7.51
N GLY A 143 -1.04 -3.47 -6.73
CA GLY A 143 -2.08 -3.81 -5.74
C GLY A 143 -3.31 -4.43 -6.41
N LEU A 144 -3.81 -3.79 -7.47
CA LEU A 144 -4.92 -4.32 -8.28
C LEU A 144 -4.57 -5.67 -8.91
N TYR A 145 -3.38 -5.81 -9.48
CA TYR A 145 -2.87 -7.08 -9.99
C TYR A 145 -2.87 -8.18 -8.91
N GLY A 146 -2.44 -7.85 -7.68
CA GLY A 146 -2.48 -8.75 -6.54
C GLY A 146 -3.90 -9.23 -6.24
N ILE A 147 -4.86 -8.31 -6.16
CA ILE A 147 -6.28 -8.62 -5.92
C ILE A 147 -6.86 -9.54 -7.02
N LEU A 148 -6.52 -9.29 -8.29
CA LEU A 148 -7.11 -10.00 -9.42
C LEU A 148 -6.49 -11.39 -9.67
N THR A 149 -5.23 -11.60 -9.27
CA THR A 149 -4.46 -12.80 -9.65
C THR A 149 -4.19 -13.75 -8.51
N ARG A 150 -4.22 -13.25 -7.27
CA ARG A 150 -3.97 -14.05 -6.07
C ARG A 150 -5.30 -14.55 -5.52
N ARG A 151 -5.32 -15.83 -5.20
CA ARG A 151 -6.51 -16.52 -4.70
C ARG A 151 -6.59 -16.54 -3.17
N ASP A 152 -5.51 -16.13 -2.52
CA ASP A 152 -5.36 -16.17 -1.08
C ASP A 152 -5.87 -14.88 -0.43
N ALA A 153 -6.69 -14.99 0.62
CA ALA A 153 -7.27 -13.84 1.29
C ALA A 153 -6.21 -12.89 1.88
N VAL A 154 -5.10 -13.42 2.41
CA VAL A 154 -3.98 -12.61 2.93
C VAL A 154 -3.36 -11.79 1.80
N LYS A 155 -3.21 -12.39 0.62
CA LYS A 155 -2.66 -11.72 -0.57
C LYS A 155 -3.62 -10.68 -1.13
N THR A 156 -4.93 -10.93 -1.08
CA THR A 156 -5.95 -9.94 -1.45
C THR A 156 -5.92 -8.73 -0.52
N VAL A 157 -5.79 -8.96 0.80
CA VAL A 157 -5.63 -7.88 1.79
C VAL A 157 -4.35 -7.08 1.53
N ILE A 158 -3.21 -7.73 1.30
CA ILE A 158 -1.96 -7.06 0.92
C ILE A 158 -2.17 -6.23 -0.36
N GLY A 159 -2.82 -6.79 -1.38
CA GLY A 159 -3.12 -6.08 -2.63
C GLY A 159 -3.97 -4.83 -2.41
N LEU A 160 -4.98 -4.89 -1.53
CA LEU A 160 -5.80 -3.74 -1.16
C LEU A 160 -4.99 -2.67 -0.44
N CYS A 161 -4.13 -3.05 0.52
CA CYS A 161 -3.26 -2.10 1.21
C CYS A 161 -2.26 -1.44 0.25
N LEU A 162 -1.73 -2.17 -0.74
CA LEU A 162 -0.87 -1.58 -1.77
C LEU A 162 -1.64 -0.59 -2.67
N LEU A 163 -2.87 -0.92 -3.05
CA LEU A 163 -3.73 -0.04 -3.83
C LEU A 163 -3.96 1.28 -3.10
N GLU A 164 -4.33 1.20 -1.82
CA GLU A 164 -4.49 2.36 -0.94
C GLU A 164 -3.19 3.17 -0.82
N ASN A 165 -2.04 2.50 -0.62
CA ASN A 165 -0.74 3.17 -0.51
C ASN A 165 -0.34 3.90 -1.80
N GLY A 166 -0.75 3.40 -2.97
CA GLY A 166 -0.63 4.12 -4.24
C GLY A 166 -1.43 5.42 -4.24
N VAL A 167 -2.68 5.41 -3.75
CA VAL A 167 -3.52 6.62 -3.62
C VAL A 167 -2.93 7.60 -2.62
N HIS A 168 -2.41 7.13 -1.49
CA HIS A 168 -1.79 7.99 -0.48
C HIS A 168 -0.51 8.65 -0.99
N LEU A 169 0.32 7.90 -1.72
CA LEU A 169 1.54 8.43 -2.32
C LEU A 169 1.22 9.49 -3.40
N SER A 170 0.21 9.26 -4.24
CA SER A 170 -0.20 10.27 -5.23
C SER A 170 -0.73 11.53 -4.54
N LEU A 171 -1.54 11.39 -3.50
CA LEU A 171 -2.10 12.49 -2.74
C LEU A 171 -1.02 13.38 -2.10
N VAL A 172 -0.06 12.79 -1.37
CA VAL A 172 1.02 13.58 -0.76
C VAL A 172 1.96 14.19 -1.80
N SER A 173 2.13 13.55 -2.96
CA SER A 173 3.00 14.06 -4.04
C SER A 173 2.38 15.24 -4.79
N LEU A 174 1.05 15.24 -4.94
CA LEU A 174 0.30 16.28 -5.64
C LEU A 174 -0.07 17.46 -4.74
N ALA A 175 -0.24 17.23 -3.44
CA ALA A 175 -0.68 18.25 -2.49
C ALA A 175 0.15 18.29 -1.20
N PRO A 176 1.50 18.34 -1.26
CA PRO A 176 2.36 18.20 -0.06
C PRO A 176 2.22 19.36 0.93
N THR A 177 1.90 20.56 0.46
CA THR A 177 1.87 21.79 1.27
C THR A 177 0.48 22.15 1.81
N ILE A 178 -0.58 21.49 1.32
CA ILE A 178 -1.96 21.75 1.72
C ILE A 178 -2.21 21.05 3.07
N ARG A 179 -2.61 21.81 4.09
CA ARG A 179 -2.77 21.29 5.47
C ARG A 179 -3.81 20.17 5.53
N GLU A 180 -4.88 20.32 4.76
CA GLU A 180 -6.04 19.44 4.67
C GLU A 180 -5.72 18.10 4.01
N THR A 181 -4.60 17.99 3.28
CA THR A 181 -4.12 16.74 2.67
C THR A 181 -3.96 15.63 3.72
N ALA A 182 -3.44 15.97 4.91
CA ALA A 182 -3.31 15.02 6.00
C ALA A 182 -4.68 14.49 6.48
N LEU A 183 -5.69 15.36 6.56
CA LEU A 183 -7.04 14.97 6.97
C LEU A 183 -7.69 14.05 5.93
N ALA A 184 -7.55 14.36 4.64
CA ALA A 184 -8.02 13.50 3.57
C ALA A 184 -7.33 12.13 3.58
N GLY A 185 -6.01 12.12 3.80
CA GLY A 185 -5.21 10.91 3.96
C GLY A 185 -5.68 10.04 5.13
N ILE A 186 -5.83 10.63 6.32
CA ILE A 186 -6.33 9.94 7.51
C ILE A 186 -7.76 9.44 7.33
N ALA A 187 -8.64 10.25 6.72
CA ALA A 187 -10.03 9.87 6.50
C ALA A 187 -10.13 8.66 5.56
N THR A 188 -9.39 8.68 4.45
CA THR A 188 -9.35 7.54 3.51
C THR A 188 -8.75 6.29 4.16
N GLU A 189 -7.70 6.43 4.98
CA GLU A 189 -7.10 5.35 5.76
C GLU A 189 -8.12 4.64 6.66
N VAL A 190 -8.88 5.42 7.43
CA VAL A 190 -9.89 4.88 8.35
C VAL A 190 -11.00 4.18 7.58
N VAL A 191 -11.48 4.78 6.48
CA VAL A 191 -12.53 4.18 5.64
C VAL A 191 -12.07 2.85 5.06
N VAL A 192 -10.85 2.77 4.51
CA VAL A 192 -10.32 1.53 3.93
C VAL A 192 -10.09 0.48 5.01
N THR A 193 -9.59 0.88 6.19
CA THR A 193 -9.42 -0.03 7.34
C THR A 193 -10.75 -0.64 7.77
N VAL A 194 -11.81 0.18 7.90
CA VAL A 194 -13.16 -0.31 8.25
C VAL A 194 -13.71 -1.23 7.16
N TYR A 195 -13.56 -0.86 5.89
CA TYR A 195 -13.98 -1.70 4.77
C TYR A 195 -13.29 -3.07 4.80
N LEU A 196 -11.98 -3.10 5.05
CA LEU A 196 -11.19 -4.33 5.13
C LEU A 196 -11.67 -5.22 6.29
N LEU A 197 -11.98 -4.63 7.45
CA LEU A 197 -12.58 -5.36 8.56
C LEU A 197 -13.94 -5.96 8.19
N LEU A 198 -14.82 -5.18 7.55
CA LEU A 198 -16.13 -5.66 7.09
C LEU A 198 -16.01 -6.77 6.04
N TYR A 199 -15.05 -6.66 5.13
CA TYR A 199 -14.75 -7.70 4.13
C TYR A 199 -14.34 -9.01 4.81
N ILE A 200 -13.43 -8.96 5.79
CA ILE A 200 -13.02 -10.14 6.56
C ILE A 200 -14.21 -10.74 7.32
N ILE A 201 -15.02 -9.92 8.00
CA ILE A 201 -16.21 -10.37 8.73
C ILE A 201 -17.21 -11.05 7.79
N ALA A 202 -17.42 -10.49 6.59
CA ALA A 202 -18.30 -11.08 5.58
C ALA A 202 -17.79 -12.45 5.13
N GLY A 203 -16.48 -12.59 4.89
CA GLY A 203 -15.86 -13.87 4.54
C GLY A 203 -15.98 -14.92 5.65
N ILE A 204 -15.84 -14.52 6.92
CA ILE A 204 -16.07 -15.40 8.08
C ILE A 204 -17.52 -15.86 8.11
N ARG A 205 -18.49 -14.95 7.96
CA ARG A 205 -19.92 -15.27 7.96
C ARG A 205 -20.27 -16.26 6.85
N GLU A 206 -19.71 -16.11 5.66
CA GLU A 206 -19.96 -17.01 4.53
C GLU A 206 -19.46 -18.44 4.79
N LYS A 207 -18.31 -18.58 5.46
CA LYS A 207 -17.75 -19.90 5.80
C LYS A 207 -18.36 -20.54 7.05
N HIS A 208 -18.70 -19.75 8.06
CA HIS A 208 -19.12 -20.24 9.38
C HIS A 208 -20.62 -20.06 9.66
N GLY A 209 -21.36 -19.40 8.76
CA GLY A 209 -22.81 -19.16 8.91
C GLY A 209 -23.19 -18.19 10.03
N THR A 210 -22.24 -17.66 10.78
CA THR A 210 -22.47 -16.76 11.92
C THR A 210 -21.35 -15.75 12.10
N THR A 211 -21.67 -14.60 12.67
CA THR A 211 -20.71 -13.60 13.17
C THR A 211 -20.68 -13.55 14.71
N ASP A 212 -21.39 -14.48 15.37
CA ASP A 212 -21.43 -14.61 16.82
C ASP A 212 -20.08 -15.12 17.34
N THR A 213 -19.39 -14.26 18.09
CA THR A 213 -18.05 -14.55 18.64
C THR A 213 -18.08 -15.61 19.74
N PHE A 214 -19.19 -15.79 20.46
CA PHE A 214 -19.33 -16.84 21.48
C PHE A 214 -19.51 -18.23 20.86
N ARG A 215 -20.22 -18.32 19.73
CA ARG A 215 -20.36 -19.58 18.98
C ARG A 215 -19.10 -19.97 18.20
N LEU A 216 -18.23 -19.01 17.90
CA LEU A 216 -16.94 -19.28 17.27
C LEU A 216 -15.90 -19.85 18.27
N SER A 217 -16.00 -19.54 19.57
CA SER A 217 -15.10 -20.10 20.60
C SER A 217 -15.40 -21.55 20.99
N GLU A 218 -16.56 -22.10 20.63
CA GLU A 218 -16.92 -23.50 20.88
C GLU A 218 -16.37 -24.48 19.83
N LEU A 219 -15.82 -23.97 18.71
CA LEU A 219 -15.11 -24.79 17.73
C LEU A 219 -13.69 -25.09 18.22
N HIS A 220 -13.60 -26.08 19.10
CA HIS A 220 -12.33 -26.77 19.38
C HIS A 220 -11.94 -27.61 18.15
N TRP A 221 -10.68 -27.47 17.72
CA TRP A 221 -10.06 -28.33 16.70
C TRP A 221 -9.73 -29.71 17.26
#